data_AF-A0A4R3JBH0-F1
#
_entry.id   AF-A0A4R3JBH0-F1
#
_cell.length_a   1.000
_cell.length_b   1.000
_cell.length_c   1.000
_cell.angle_alpha   90.00
_cell.angle_beta   90.00
_cell.angle_gamma   90.00
#
_symmetry.space_group_name_H-M   'P 1'
#
loop_
_entity.id
_entity.type
_entity.pdbx_description
1 polymer ?
#
loop_
_entity_poly.entity_id
_entity_poly.type
_entity_poly.pdbx_seq_one_letter_code
_entity_poly.pdbx_strand_id
1 'polypeptide(L)'
;MTQIQELERRIVAALDRIGQGVETLDAARAAVPEPVPAVDPEEVAQLRAALENERMTNAQLEERVRAIRDKQQGEVHSLRAELESKRAAMEKLDQQLQRLRKANDLLRDSNDALRNALEEGIDEPNLINTSMLAELEGLRATRAADVAENRAVLAALEPLLVNAAGAGPELRAAEDKEGGA
;
A
#
# COMPACT_ATOMS: atom_id res chain seq x y z
N MET A 1 18.45 48.72 67.26
CA MET A 1 17.79 49.97 66.83
C MET A 1 18.07 50.34 65.37
N THR A 2 19.21 49.98 64.78
CA THR A 2 19.55 50.27 63.37
C THR A 2 18.73 49.49 62.34
N GLN A 3 18.32 48.25 62.65
CA GLN A 3 17.51 47.42 61.74
C GLN A 3 16.10 47.97 61.51
N ILE A 4 15.51 48.62 62.53
CA ILE A 4 14.17 49.22 62.43
C ILE A 4 14.20 50.44 61.50
N GLN A 5 15.22 51.28 61.62
CA GLN A 5 15.42 52.44 60.74
C GLN A 5 15.68 52.05 59.28
N GLU A 6 16.39 50.93 59.06
CA GLU A 6 16.60 50.38 57.71
C GLU A 6 15.31 49.82 57.11
N LEU A 7 14.48 49.15 57.92
CA LEU A 7 13.16 48.67 57.49
C LEU A 7 12.22 49.84 57.18
N GLU A 8 12.22 50.89 58.00
CA GLU A 8 11.44 52.12 57.76
C GLU A 8 11.86 52.79 56.45
N ARG A 9 13.16 52.95 56.19
CA ARG A 9 13.67 53.49 54.91
C ARG A 9 13.25 52.65 53.71
N ARG A 10 13.29 51.31 53.83
CA ARG A 10 12.86 50.40 52.75
C ARG A 10 11.35 50.44 52.52
N ILE A 11 10.55 50.57 53.57
CA ILE A 11 9.09 50.69 53.46
C ILE A 11 8.71 52.01 52.79
N VAL A 12 9.32 53.12 53.19
CA VAL A 12 9.07 54.44 52.56
C VAL A 12 9.44 54.40 51.08
N ALA A 13 10.61 53.87 50.73
CA ALA A 13 11.01 53.72 49.32
C ALA A 13 10.10 52.78 48.52
N ALA A 14 9.53 51.75 49.15
CA ALA A 14 8.57 50.86 48.51
C ALA A 14 7.21 51.55 48.30
N LEU A 15 6.75 52.35 49.26
CA LEU A 15 5.51 53.12 49.16
C LEU A 15 5.60 54.20 48.09
N ASP A 16 6.73 54.91 47.98
CA ASP A 16 6.95 55.91 46.93
C ASP A 16 6.94 55.26 45.53
N ARG A 17 7.55 54.07 45.40
CA ARG A 17 7.54 53.31 44.14
C ARG A 17 6.13 52.82 43.78
N ILE A 18 5.33 52.42 44.77
CA ILE A 18 3.93 52.04 44.55
C ILE A 18 3.13 53.28 44.15
N GLY A 19 3.33 54.43 44.79
CA GLY A 19 2.69 55.70 44.42
C GLY A 19 2.95 56.08 42.98
N GLN A 20 4.22 56.06 42.56
CA GLN A 20 4.61 56.27 41.16
C GLN A 20 3.99 55.22 40.22
N GLY A 21 3.96 53.96 40.63
CA GLY A 21 3.33 52.88 39.86
C GLY A 21 1.82 53.10 39.64
N VAL A 22 1.10 53.56 40.67
CA VAL A 22 -0.33 53.87 40.58
C VAL A 22 -0.55 55.08 39.67
N GLU A 23 0.25 56.13 39.80
CA GLU A 23 0.18 57.31 38.91
C GLU A 23 0.43 56.93 37.44
N THR A 24 1.39 56.03 37.17
CA THR A 24 1.62 55.55 35.80
C THR A 24 0.47 54.70 35.26
N LEU A 25 -0.20 53.92 36.12
CA LEU A 25 -1.34 53.11 35.72
C LEU A 25 -2.58 53.99 35.48
N ASP A 26 -2.80 55.00 36.31
CA ASP A 26 -3.85 55.99 36.11
C ASP A 26 -3.58 56.83 34.86
N ALA A 27 -2.32 57.20 34.57
CA ALA A 27 -1.95 57.85 33.32
C ALA A 27 -2.18 56.94 32.10
N ALA A 28 -1.86 55.65 32.20
CA ALA A 28 -2.14 54.67 31.15
C ALA A 28 -3.65 54.41 30.95
N ARG A 29 -4.45 54.56 32.01
CA ARG A 29 -5.91 54.41 31.97
C ARG A 29 -6.62 55.68 31.50
N ALA A 30 -6.05 56.85 31.81
CA ALA A 30 -6.51 58.16 31.38
C ALA A 30 -6.02 58.51 29.95
N ALA A 31 -5.00 57.81 29.46
CA ALA A 31 -4.69 57.79 28.04
C ALA A 31 -5.93 57.26 27.30
N VAL A 32 -6.60 58.17 26.59
CA VAL A 32 -7.68 57.82 25.68
C VAL A 32 -7.09 56.79 24.72
N PRO A 33 -7.60 55.55 24.68
CA PRO A 33 -7.10 54.57 23.73
C PRO A 33 -7.21 55.21 22.34
N GLU A 34 -6.12 55.18 21.57
CA GLU A 34 -6.15 55.61 20.17
C GLU A 34 -7.36 54.94 19.51
N PRO A 35 -8.15 55.68 18.70
CA PRO A 35 -9.29 55.10 18.04
C PRO A 35 -8.77 53.93 17.21
N VAL A 36 -9.13 52.71 17.66
CA VAL A 36 -8.90 51.50 16.89
C VAL A 36 -9.51 51.77 15.52
N PRO A 37 -8.77 51.64 14.41
CA PRO A 37 -9.32 51.90 13.09
C PRO A 37 -10.63 51.13 12.97
N ALA A 38 -11.72 51.86 12.70
CA ALA A 38 -13.03 51.27 12.60
C ALA A 38 -12.97 50.21 11.50
N VAL A 39 -13.13 48.95 11.89
CA VAL A 39 -13.11 47.83 10.95
C VAL A 39 -14.24 48.07 9.96
N ASP A 40 -13.89 48.18 8.68
CA ASP A 40 -14.88 48.44 7.63
C ASP A 40 -15.82 47.22 7.55
N PRO A 41 -17.14 47.40 7.80
CA PRO A 41 -18.09 46.30 7.72
C PRO A 41 -18.12 45.64 6.33
N GLU A 42 -17.76 46.37 5.28
CA GLU A 42 -17.66 45.84 3.92
C GLU A 42 -16.46 44.90 3.74
N GLU A 43 -15.31 45.24 4.34
CA GLU A 43 -14.12 44.38 4.38
C GLU A 43 -14.38 43.09 5.16
N VAL A 44 -15.10 43.17 6.29
CA VAL A 44 -15.51 41.99 7.06
C VAL A 44 -16.45 41.08 6.26
N ALA A 45 -17.37 41.66 5.48
CA ALA A 45 -18.27 40.89 4.63
C ALA A 45 -17.50 40.16 3.51
N GLN A 46 -16.54 40.83 2.87
CA GLN A 46 -15.69 40.25 1.83
C GLN A 46 -14.81 39.12 2.38
N LEU A 47 -14.17 39.32 3.53
CA LEU A 47 -13.35 38.29 4.19
C LEU A 47 -14.18 37.06 4.58
N ARG A 48 -15.43 37.26 5.05
CA ARG A 48 -16.33 36.14 5.34
C ARG A 48 -16.72 35.36 4.09
N ALA A 49 -17.01 36.05 2.99
CA ALA A 49 -17.32 35.41 1.72
C ALA A 49 -16.11 34.63 1.17
N ALA A 50 -14.90 35.19 1.26
CA ALA A 50 -13.67 34.51 0.87
C ALA A 50 -13.41 33.26 1.73
N LEU A 51 -13.58 33.36 3.05
CA LEU A 51 -13.44 32.23 3.98
C LEU A 51 -14.45 31.12 3.69
N GLU A 52 -15.68 31.46 3.36
CA GLU A 52 -16.70 30.46 3.01
C GLU A 52 -16.36 29.76 1.68
N ASN A 53 -15.92 30.51 0.67
CA ASN A 53 -15.44 29.94 -0.58
C ASN A 53 -14.24 29.01 -0.37
N GLU A 54 -13.26 29.42 0.43
CA GLU A 54 -12.11 28.59 0.77
C GLU A 54 -12.53 27.32 1.50
N ARG A 55 -13.43 27.41 2.48
CA ARG A 55 -13.98 26.23 3.18
C ARG A 55 -14.67 25.27 2.24
N MET A 56 -15.48 25.77 1.31
CA MET A 56 -16.13 24.95 0.29
C MET A 56 -15.12 24.26 -0.63
N THR A 57 -14.08 24.98 -1.07
CA THR A 57 -13.01 24.37 -1.89
C THR A 57 -12.21 23.33 -1.12
N ASN A 58 -11.94 23.57 0.16
CA ASN A 58 -11.20 22.65 1.01
C ASN A 58 -12.01 21.37 1.25
N ALA A 59 -13.31 21.48 1.55
CA ALA A 59 -14.20 20.33 1.67
C ALA A 59 -14.22 19.46 0.39
N GLN A 60 -14.27 20.09 -0.79
CA GLN A 60 -14.19 19.36 -2.06
C GLN A 60 -12.82 18.68 -2.27
N LEU A 61 -11.73 19.34 -1.89
CA LEU A 61 -10.39 18.76 -1.97
C LEU A 61 -10.21 17.59 -0.99
N GLU A 62 -10.70 17.71 0.23
CA GLU A 62 -10.70 16.62 1.22
C GLU A 62 -11.48 15.41 0.74
N GLU A 63 -12.65 15.62 0.12
CA GLU A 63 -13.44 14.55 -0.48
C GLU A 63 -12.69 13.88 -1.64
N ARG A 64 -12.09 14.67 -2.54
CA ARG A 64 -11.27 14.15 -3.64
C ARG A 64 -10.07 13.36 -3.12
N VAL A 65 -9.37 13.86 -2.11
CA VAL A 65 -8.23 13.17 -1.49
C VAL A 65 -8.68 11.87 -0.84
N ARG A 66 -9.84 11.85 -0.17
CA ARG A 66 -10.42 10.64 0.40
C ARG A 66 -10.73 9.62 -0.70
N ALA A 67 -11.44 10.02 -1.75
CA ALA A 67 -11.77 9.15 -2.87
C ALA A 67 -10.52 8.58 -3.56
N ILE A 68 -9.48 9.39 -3.76
CA ILE A 68 -8.20 8.95 -4.31
C ILE A 68 -7.53 7.95 -3.37
N ARG A 69 -7.49 8.23 -2.07
CA ARG A 69 -6.90 7.33 -1.07
C ARG A 69 -7.63 5.98 -1.06
N ASP A 70 -8.96 5.99 -1.06
CA ASP A 70 -9.75 4.76 -1.04
C ASP A 70 -9.52 3.93 -2.30
N LYS A 71 -9.46 4.59 -3.48
CA LYS A 71 -9.12 3.94 -4.75
C LYS A 71 -7.71 3.35 -4.73
N GLN A 72 -6.71 4.12 -4.29
CA GLN A 72 -5.32 3.66 -4.19
C GLN A 72 -5.18 2.50 -3.20
N GLN A 73 -5.88 2.55 -2.07
CA GLN A 73 -5.86 1.49 -1.08
C GLN A 73 -6.49 0.22 -1.65
N GLY A 74 -7.57 0.32 -2.42
CA GLY A 74 -8.17 -0.79 -3.15
C GLY A 74 -7.23 -1.40 -4.19
N GLU A 75 -6.60 -0.56 -5.03
CA GLU A 75 -5.63 -0.99 -6.04
C GLU A 75 -4.42 -1.70 -5.41
N VAL A 76 -3.86 -1.12 -4.35
CA VAL A 76 -2.75 -1.74 -3.59
C VAL A 76 -3.18 -3.08 -2.99
N HIS A 77 -4.41 -3.19 -2.50
CA HIS A 77 -4.93 -4.46 -1.98
C HIS A 77 -5.06 -5.52 -3.06
N SER A 78 -5.58 -5.16 -4.25
CA SER A 78 -5.70 -6.05 -5.40
C SER A 78 -4.32 -6.53 -5.87
N LEU A 79 -3.39 -5.59 -6.06
CA LEU A 79 -2.02 -5.91 -6.49
C LEU A 79 -1.30 -6.82 -5.49
N ARG A 80 -1.49 -6.60 -4.19
CA ARG A 80 -0.93 -7.50 -3.15
C ARG A 80 -1.53 -8.90 -3.23
N ALA A 81 -2.85 -9.02 -3.41
CA ALA A 81 -3.51 -10.31 -3.55
C ALA A 81 -3.04 -11.07 -4.80
N GLU A 82 -2.90 -10.37 -5.93
CA GLU A 82 -2.36 -10.93 -7.16
C GLU A 82 -0.90 -11.40 -7.02
N LEU A 83 -0.06 -10.58 -6.38
CA LEU A 83 1.34 -10.92 -6.11
C LEU A 83 1.44 -12.20 -5.27
N GLU A 84 0.63 -12.32 -4.23
CA GLU A 84 0.60 -13.49 -3.36
C GLU A 84 0.13 -14.75 -4.10
N SER A 85 -0.92 -14.62 -4.91
CA SER A 85 -1.40 -15.71 -5.78
C SER A 85 -0.31 -16.19 -6.75
N LYS A 86 0.39 -15.26 -7.41
CA LYS A 86 1.50 -15.57 -8.32
C LYS A 86 2.67 -16.23 -7.60
N ARG A 87 3.01 -15.78 -6.39
CA ARG A 87 4.06 -16.41 -5.57
C ARG A 87 3.71 -17.85 -5.22
N ALA A 88 2.49 -18.10 -4.76
CA ALA A 88 2.02 -19.44 -4.45
C ALA A 88 2.03 -20.37 -5.69
N ALA A 89 1.66 -19.85 -6.86
CA ALA A 89 1.73 -20.59 -8.12
C ALA A 89 3.18 -20.95 -8.50
N MET A 90 4.11 -20.00 -8.37
CA MET A 90 5.53 -20.22 -8.64
C MET A 90 6.16 -21.25 -7.69
N GLU A 91 5.85 -21.17 -6.40
CA GLU A 91 6.32 -22.15 -5.42
C GLU A 91 5.83 -23.57 -5.75
N LYS A 92 4.55 -23.69 -6.11
CA LYS A 92 3.97 -24.98 -6.52
C LYS A 92 4.64 -25.55 -7.77
N LEU A 93 4.95 -24.69 -8.75
CA LEU A 93 5.64 -25.10 -9.97
C LEU A 93 7.08 -25.56 -9.67
N ASP A 94 7.81 -24.83 -8.82
CA ASP A 94 9.16 -25.23 -8.39
C ASP A 94 9.14 -26.60 -7.69
N GLN A 95 8.19 -26.83 -6.78
CA GLN A 95 8.01 -28.14 -6.15
C GLN A 95 7.74 -29.25 -7.16
N GLN A 96 6.94 -29.01 -8.20
CA GLN A 96 6.71 -30.02 -9.25
C GLN A 96 7.96 -30.26 -10.10
N LEU A 97 8.70 -29.22 -10.46
CA LEU A 97 9.96 -29.35 -11.20
C LEU A 97 11.01 -30.13 -10.42
N GLN A 98 11.13 -29.88 -9.11
CA GLN A 98 12.02 -30.64 -8.23
C GLN A 98 11.62 -32.12 -8.17
N ARG A 99 10.32 -32.43 -8.07
CA ARG A 99 9.82 -33.82 -8.12
C ARG A 99 10.13 -34.48 -9.46
N LEU A 100 9.90 -33.77 -10.55
CA LEU A 100 10.20 -34.26 -11.90
C LEU A 100 11.69 -34.56 -12.08
N ARG A 101 12.58 -33.68 -11.59
CA ARG A 101 14.04 -33.93 -11.62
C ARG A 101 14.40 -35.19 -10.84
N LYS A 102 13.92 -35.32 -9.59
CA LYS A 102 14.16 -36.51 -8.76
C LYS A 102 13.66 -37.80 -9.42
N ALA A 103 12.48 -37.77 -10.03
CA ALA A 103 11.93 -38.92 -10.72
C ALA A 103 12.75 -39.29 -11.97
N ASN A 104 13.27 -38.30 -12.70
CA ASN A 104 14.19 -38.54 -13.82
C ASN A 104 15.54 -39.11 -13.37
N ASP A 105 16.08 -38.64 -12.24
CA ASP A 105 17.34 -39.17 -11.70
C ASP A 105 17.15 -40.64 -11.27
N LEU A 106 16.07 -40.95 -10.55
CA LEU A 106 15.70 -42.32 -10.17
C LEU A 106 15.56 -43.24 -11.40
N LEU A 107 14.97 -42.73 -12.49
CA LEU A 107 14.80 -43.45 -13.74
C LEU A 107 16.12 -43.73 -14.46
N ARG A 108 17.09 -42.81 -14.39
CA ARG A 108 18.42 -43.01 -14.94
C ARG A 108 19.17 -44.08 -14.14
N ASP A 109 19.14 -43.94 -12.81
CA ASP A 109 19.77 -44.90 -11.91
C ASP A 109 19.19 -46.32 -12.10
N SER A 110 17.85 -46.44 -12.26
CA SER A 110 17.22 -47.73 -12.51
C SER A 110 17.59 -48.32 -13.89
N ASN A 111 17.69 -47.49 -14.92
CA ASN A 111 18.13 -47.93 -16.25
C ASN A 111 19.59 -48.40 -16.24
N ASP A 112 20.47 -47.69 -15.55
CA ASP A 112 21.88 -48.06 -15.46
C ASP A 112 22.04 -49.37 -14.67
N ALA A 113 21.28 -49.54 -13.58
CA ALA A 113 21.30 -50.78 -12.81
C ALA A 113 20.75 -51.99 -13.61
N LEU A 114 19.70 -51.80 -14.42
CA LEU A 114 19.21 -52.84 -15.33
C LEU A 114 20.24 -53.21 -16.41
N ARG A 115 20.95 -52.23 -16.96
CA ARG A 115 22.01 -52.47 -17.96
C ARG A 115 23.15 -53.27 -17.35
N ASN A 116 23.62 -52.90 -16.16
CA ASN A 116 24.68 -53.62 -15.47
C ASN A 116 24.25 -55.07 -15.16
N ALA A 117 23.03 -55.28 -14.65
CA ALA A 117 22.51 -56.62 -14.38
C ALA A 117 22.41 -57.47 -15.65
N LEU A 118 21.98 -56.88 -16.77
CA LEU A 118 21.94 -57.56 -18.07
C LEU A 118 23.34 -57.91 -18.59
N GLU A 119 24.32 -57.01 -18.45
CA GLU A 119 25.72 -57.25 -18.82
C GLU A 119 26.36 -58.37 -18.00
N GLU A 120 26.02 -58.45 -16.71
CA GLU A 120 26.47 -59.51 -15.81
C GLU A 120 25.69 -60.83 -15.98
N GLY A 121 24.63 -60.83 -16.79
CA GLY A 121 23.74 -61.98 -17.01
C GLY A 121 22.89 -62.34 -15.78
N ILE A 122 22.71 -61.39 -14.87
CA ILE A 122 21.94 -61.54 -13.64
C ILE A 122 20.49 -61.14 -13.92
N ASP A 123 19.58 -62.10 -13.80
CA ASP A 123 18.15 -61.85 -13.90
C ASP A 123 17.60 -61.51 -12.50
N GLU A 124 17.40 -60.22 -12.23
CA GLU A 124 16.85 -59.72 -10.96
C GLU A 124 15.43 -59.15 -11.14
N PRO A 125 14.37 -59.94 -10.85
CA PRO A 125 12.98 -59.47 -10.96
C PRO A 125 12.65 -58.24 -10.12
N ASN A 126 13.35 -58.05 -9.00
CA ASN A 126 13.18 -56.89 -8.14
C ASN A 126 13.63 -55.59 -8.82
N LEU A 127 14.67 -55.65 -9.66
CA LEU A 127 15.20 -54.52 -10.43
C LEU A 127 14.19 -54.01 -11.45
N ILE A 128 13.50 -54.93 -12.12
CA ILE A 128 12.40 -54.64 -13.04
C ILE A 128 11.24 -53.96 -12.29
N ASN A 129 10.86 -54.48 -11.13
CA ASN A 129 9.81 -53.88 -10.31
C ASN A 129 10.19 -52.45 -9.85
N THR A 130 11.43 -52.22 -9.42
CA THR A 130 11.91 -50.86 -9.09
C THR A 130 11.93 -49.93 -10.29
N SER A 131 12.31 -50.41 -11.47
CA SER A 131 12.25 -49.63 -12.71
C SER A 131 10.82 -49.23 -13.08
N MET A 132 9.88 -50.18 -13.02
CA MET A 132 8.46 -49.89 -13.28
C MET A 132 7.90 -48.88 -12.29
N LEU A 133 8.28 -48.96 -11.00
CA LEU A 133 7.88 -47.96 -10.01
C LEU A 133 8.48 -46.58 -10.30
N ALA A 134 9.75 -46.53 -10.72
CA ALA A 134 10.41 -45.30 -11.13
C ALA A 134 9.73 -44.65 -12.36
N GLU A 135 9.32 -45.46 -13.34
CA GLU A 135 8.59 -45.00 -14.53
C GLU A 135 7.21 -44.44 -14.17
N LEU A 136 6.47 -45.15 -13.31
CA LEU A 136 5.17 -44.67 -12.84
C LEU A 136 5.30 -43.36 -12.07
N GLU A 137 6.33 -43.20 -11.23
CA GLU A 137 6.58 -41.96 -10.51
C GLU A 137 7.01 -40.83 -11.47
N GLY A 138 7.83 -41.13 -12.48
CA GLY A 138 8.18 -40.20 -13.55
C GLY A 138 6.96 -39.69 -14.31
N LEU A 139 6.08 -40.60 -14.76
CA LEU A 139 4.84 -40.25 -15.46
C LEU A 139 3.90 -39.41 -14.59
N ARG A 140 3.79 -39.74 -13.29
CA ARG A 140 3.01 -38.95 -12.33
C ARG A 140 3.58 -37.55 -12.14
N ALA A 141 4.90 -37.44 -12.01
CA ALA A 141 5.58 -36.16 -11.84
C ALA A 141 5.44 -35.27 -13.08
N THR A 142 5.59 -35.83 -14.29
CA THR A 142 5.37 -35.11 -15.56
C THR A 142 3.94 -34.60 -15.63
N ARG A 143 2.95 -35.46 -15.42
CA ARG A 143 1.54 -35.06 -15.45
C ARG A 143 1.21 -34.01 -14.39
N ALA A 144 1.82 -34.09 -13.21
CA ALA A 144 1.63 -33.09 -12.15
C ALA A 144 2.23 -31.74 -12.54
N ALA A 145 3.40 -31.72 -13.20
CA ALA A 145 4.02 -30.52 -13.73
C ALA A 145 3.15 -29.89 -14.84
N ASP A 146 2.69 -30.68 -15.81
CA ASP A 146 1.82 -30.22 -16.90
C ASP A 146 0.52 -29.59 -16.36
N VAL A 147 -0.12 -30.23 -15.36
CA VAL A 147 -1.34 -29.69 -14.74
C VAL A 147 -1.06 -28.39 -13.98
N ALA A 148 0.11 -28.28 -13.33
CA ALA A 148 0.49 -27.05 -12.63
C ALA A 148 0.76 -25.90 -13.61
N GLU A 149 1.49 -26.17 -14.69
CA GLU A 149 1.76 -25.22 -15.77
C GLU A 149 0.46 -24.75 -16.43
N ASN A 150 -0.40 -25.68 -16.86
CA ASN A 150 -1.68 -25.32 -17.49
C ASN A 150 -2.56 -24.46 -16.58
N ARG A 151 -2.60 -24.75 -15.27
CA ARG A 151 -3.32 -23.91 -14.31
C ARG A 151 -2.71 -22.52 -14.18
N ALA A 152 -1.39 -22.40 -14.18
CA ALA A 152 -0.71 -21.11 -14.13
C ALA A 152 -0.99 -20.28 -15.40
N VAL A 153 -0.97 -20.91 -16.58
CA VAL A 153 -1.33 -20.27 -17.85
C VAL A 153 -2.78 -19.82 -17.85
N LEU A 154 -3.73 -20.68 -17.46
CA LEU A 154 -5.14 -20.31 -17.37
C LEU A 154 -5.37 -19.13 -16.40
N ALA A 155 -4.75 -19.17 -15.22
CA ALA A 155 -4.83 -18.08 -14.25
C ALA A 155 -4.25 -16.76 -14.78
N ALA A 156 -3.25 -16.81 -15.65
CA ALA A 156 -2.69 -15.62 -16.30
C ALA A 156 -3.58 -15.10 -17.46
N LEU A 157 -4.25 -15.98 -18.19
CA LEU A 157 -5.11 -15.62 -19.32
C LEU A 157 -6.48 -15.11 -18.89
N GLU A 158 -7.05 -15.65 -17.82
CA GLU A 158 -8.39 -15.30 -17.34
C GLU A 158 -8.63 -13.78 -17.14
N PRO A 159 -7.75 -13.01 -16.47
CA PRO A 159 -7.93 -11.56 -16.37
C PRO A 159 -7.83 -10.84 -17.72
N LEU A 160 -7.00 -11.34 -18.66
CA LEU A 160 -6.89 -10.75 -20.00
C LEU A 160 -8.16 -10.98 -20.82
N LEU A 161 -8.80 -12.15 -20.67
CA LEU A 161 -10.07 -12.46 -21.31
C LEU A 161 -11.22 -11.64 -20.73
N VAL A 162 -11.27 -11.46 -19.40
CA VAL A 162 -12.27 -10.59 -18.75
C VAL A 162 -12.13 -9.14 -19.22
N ASN A 163 -10.90 -8.63 -19.31
CA ASN A 163 -10.65 -7.29 -19.82
C ASN A 163 -11.04 -7.15 -21.31
N ALA A 164 -10.70 -8.14 -22.14
CA ALA A 164 -11.07 -8.14 -23.56
C ALA A 164 -12.59 -8.25 -23.78
N ALA A 165 -13.29 -9.05 -22.98
CA ALA A 165 -14.74 -9.18 -23.01
C ALA A 165 -15.45 -7.92 -22.49
N GLY A 166 -14.89 -7.27 -21.47
CA GLY A 166 -15.37 -6.00 -20.92
C GLY A 166 -15.18 -4.81 -21.88
N ALA A 167 -14.15 -4.83 -22.73
CA ALA A 167 -13.88 -3.82 -23.74
C ALA A 167 -14.76 -3.93 -25.01
N GLY A 168 -15.52 -5.03 -25.16
CA GLY A 168 -16.33 -5.33 -26.35
C GLY A 168 -17.43 -4.33 -26.75
N PRO A 169 -18.07 -3.56 -25.84
CA PRO A 169 -19.05 -2.54 -26.21
C PRO A 169 -18.44 -1.14 -26.47
N GLU A 170 -17.28 -0.80 -25.89
CA GLU A 170 -16.68 0.53 -26.04
C GLU A 170 -15.94 0.71 -27.37
N LEU A 171 -15.31 -0.35 -27.91
CA LEU A 171 -14.67 -0.28 -29.23
C LEU A 171 -15.68 -0.12 -30.39
N ARG A 172 -16.84 -0.78 -30.32
CA ARG A 172 -17.89 -0.66 -31.35
C ARG A 172 -18.53 0.73 -31.39
N ALA A 173 -18.71 1.36 -30.23
CA ALA A 173 -19.26 2.71 -30.15
C ALA A 173 -18.28 3.80 -30.63
N ALA A 174 -16.96 3.52 -30.63
CA ALA A 174 -15.95 4.42 -31.17
C ALA A 174 -15.87 4.33 -32.71
N GLU A 175 -15.98 3.13 -33.28
CA GLU A 175 -15.99 2.93 -34.74
C GLU A 175 -17.24 3.53 -35.41
N ASP A 176 -18.41 3.45 -34.77
CA ASP A 176 -19.65 4.04 -35.30
C ASP A 176 -19.67 5.59 -35.29
N LYS A 177 -18.81 6.24 -34.50
CA LYS A 177 -18.72 7.71 -34.45
C LYS A 177 -17.73 8.32 -35.45
N GLU A 178 -16.74 7.56 -35.92
CA GLU A 178 -15.77 8.04 -36.92
C GLU A 178 -16.24 7.81 -38.37
N GLY A 179 -17.19 6.91 -38.62
CA GLY A 179 -17.74 6.64 -39.96
C GLY A 179 -18.90 7.52 -40.43
N GLY A 180 -19.31 8.51 -39.62
CA GLY A 180 -20.53 9.29 -39.81
C GLY A 180 -20.34 10.81 -39.94
N ALA A 181 -19.24 11.27 -40.55
CA ALA A 181 -19.00 12.66 -40.92
C ALA A 181 -18.66 12.79 -42.40
#